data_AF-A0A6J5BU11-F1
#
_entry.id   AF-A0A6J5BU11-F1
#
_cell.length_a   1.000
_cell.length_b   1.000
_cell.length_c   1.000
_cell.angle_alpha   90.00
_cell.angle_beta   90.00
_cell.angle_gamma   90.00
#
_symmetry.space_group_name_H-M   'P 1'
#
loop_
_entity.id
_entity.type
_entity.pdbx_description
1 polymer ?
#
loop_
_entity_poly.entity_id
_entity_poly.type
_entity_poly.pdbx_seq_one_letter_code
_entity_poly.pdbx_strand_id
1 'polypeptide(L)'
;MAAVVAPPFRLWPAWDEWSADYRTDTGDRRQFGLGERVQVDMNTQTSIALRSEQPGAVRVELIAGEAAFDGLASPTAVTVMAGQGRAEARGARFELRNLGGTVCVTCIAGSVRVALGGGATLLGPSERLFYDGQGLGQVQRIDPAETSAWRQGSLVFRQTPLAEVVAEINRYRRGRVVLLDGARGASALSGRFEIRDTDKVLVQIEKAFGLTATHLPGNVVLLG
;
A
#
# COMPACT_ATOMS: atom_id res chain seq x y z
N MET A 1 -25.17 -18.88 1.54
CA MET A 1 -24.31 -18.44 2.67
C MET A 1 -23.05 -19.28 2.62
N ALA A 2 -21.93 -18.71 2.17
CA ALA A 2 -20.64 -19.40 2.19
C ALA A 2 -19.83 -18.83 3.36
N ALA A 3 -19.45 -19.69 4.30
CA ALA A 3 -18.60 -19.30 5.41
C ALA A 3 -17.17 -19.11 4.89
N VAL A 4 -16.61 -17.92 5.12
CA VAL A 4 -15.20 -17.62 4.86
C VAL A 4 -14.40 -18.23 5.99
N VAL A 5 -13.60 -19.27 5.69
CA VAL A 5 -12.67 -19.87 6.64
C VAL A 5 -11.30 -19.25 6.39
N ALA A 6 -10.91 -18.26 7.21
CA ALA A 6 -9.53 -17.81 7.26
C ALA A 6 -8.73 -18.82 8.11
N PRO A 7 -7.60 -19.35 7.64
CA PRO A 7 -6.87 -20.35 8.40
C PRO A 7 -6.18 -19.71 9.61
N PRO A 8 -6.12 -20.41 10.75
CA PRO A 8 -5.30 -19.97 11.86
C PRO A 8 -3.83 -19.92 11.38
N PHE A 9 -3.12 -18.87 11.79
CA PHE A 9 -1.70 -18.62 11.49
C PHE A 9 -1.31 -18.25 10.05
N ARG A 10 -2.27 -18.01 9.12
CA ARG A 10 -1.97 -17.58 7.73
C ARG A 10 -0.94 -18.48 7.01
N LEU A 11 -0.90 -19.77 7.34
CA LEU A 11 0.05 -20.72 6.78
C LEU A 11 -0.22 -21.01 5.28
N TRP A 12 -1.34 -20.52 4.76
CA TRP A 12 -1.76 -20.59 3.37
C TRP A 12 -2.71 -19.42 3.05
N PRO A 13 -2.71 -18.92 1.79
CA PRO A 13 -3.52 -17.78 1.40
C PRO A 13 -5.03 -18.09 1.48
N ALA A 14 -5.84 -17.09 1.83
CA ALA A 14 -7.29 -17.20 1.83
C ALA A 14 -7.82 -17.50 0.41
N TRP A 15 -8.99 -18.14 0.29
CA TRP A 15 -9.48 -18.61 -1.02
C TRP A 15 -9.74 -17.50 -2.05
N ASP A 16 -10.11 -16.29 -1.61
CA ASP A 16 -10.29 -15.12 -2.50
C ASP A 16 -9.00 -14.73 -3.24
N GLU A 17 -7.89 -15.12 -2.64
CA GLU A 17 -6.55 -14.79 -3.04
C GLU A 17 -6.06 -15.72 -4.18
N TRP A 18 -6.69 -16.89 -4.44
CA TRP A 18 -6.31 -17.81 -5.54
C TRP A 18 -6.50 -17.24 -6.96
N SER A 19 -7.27 -16.16 -7.10
CA SER A 19 -7.50 -15.51 -8.41
C SER A 19 -6.39 -14.53 -8.83
N ALA A 20 -5.34 -14.34 -8.02
CA ALA A 20 -4.25 -13.41 -8.31
C ALA A 20 -3.20 -14.01 -9.25
N ASP A 21 -2.97 -13.37 -10.39
CA ASP A 21 -1.91 -13.72 -11.35
C ASP A 21 -0.51 -13.32 -10.85
N TYR A 22 -0.42 -12.27 -10.04
CA TYR A 22 0.83 -11.78 -9.46
C TYR A 22 0.74 -11.62 -7.96
N ARG A 23 1.83 -11.99 -7.27
CA ARG A 23 1.98 -11.87 -5.82
C ARG A 23 3.38 -11.43 -5.41
N THR A 24 3.46 -10.83 -4.23
CA THR A 24 4.68 -10.60 -3.46
C THR A 24 4.52 -11.10 -2.03
N ASP A 25 5.55 -11.76 -1.49
CA ASP A 25 5.60 -12.13 -0.08
C ASP A 25 5.99 -10.93 0.80
N THR A 26 6.10 -11.17 2.10
CA THR A 26 6.51 -10.15 3.08
C THR A 26 7.97 -9.74 2.86
N GLY A 27 8.17 -8.45 2.62
CA GLY A 27 9.48 -7.84 2.34
C GLY A 27 9.88 -7.89 0.86
N ASP A 28 9.12 -8.62 0.03
CA ASP A 28 9.41 -8.76 -1.39
C ASP A 28 8.84 -7.60 -2.21
N ARG A 29 9.47 -7.31 -3.34
CA ARG A 29 9.00 -6.35 -4.34
C ARG A 29 9.11 -6.99 -5.71
N ARG A 30 8.11 -6.77 -6.57
CA ARG A 30 8.09 -7.33 -7.93
C ARG A 30 7.74 -6.26 -8.94
N GLN A 31 8.24 -6.41 -10.15
CA GLN A 31 7.96 -5.51 -11.26
C GLN A 31 7.55 -6.32 -12.49
N PHE A 32 6.55 -5.84 -13.24
CA PHE A 32 6.10 -6.44 -14.51
C PHE A 32 5.46 -5.40 -15.44
N GLY A 33 5.38 -5.69 -16.73
CA GLY A 33 4.76 -4.82 -17.74
C GLY A 33 3.29 -5.16 -18.01
N LEU A 34 2.52 -4.16 -18.42
CA LEU A 34 1.12 -4.27 -18.86
C LEU A 34 0.91 -3.50 -20.15
N GLY A 35 0.15 -4.06 -21.10
CA GLY A 35 -0.17 -3.39 -22.36
C GLY A 35 1.06 -2.79 -23.06
N GLU A 36 0.84 -1.68 -23.76
CA GLU A 36 1.95 -0.95 -24.37
C GLU A 36 2.52 0.08 -23.37
N ARG A 37 3.76 -0.12 -22.91
CA ARG A 37 4.54 0.85 -22.10
C ARG A 37 3.92 1.24 -20.76
N VAL A 38 3.17 0.34 -20.10
CA VAL A 38 2.81 0.50 -18.69
C VAL A 38 3.70 -0.42 -17.85
N GLN A 39 4.36 0.15 -16.86
CA GLN A 39 5.15 -0.58 -15.87
C GLN A 39 4.38 -0.64 -14.56
N VAL A 40 4.31 -1.82 -13.94
CA VAL A 40 3.73 -2.01 -12.61
C VAL A 40 4.82 -2.41 -11.64
N ASP A 41 4.93 -1.68 -10.53
CA ASP A 41 5.71 -2.08 -9.37
C ASP A 41 4.75 -2.53 -8.25
N MET A 42 4.97 -3.71 -7.70
CA MET A 42 4.22 -4.29 -6.60
C MET A 42 5.06 -4.24 -5.32
N ASN A 43 4.51 -3.66 -4.26
CA ASN A 43 5.14 -3.59 -2.96
C ASN A 43 5.00 -4.92 -2.18
N THR A 44 5.47 -4.99 -0.93
CA THR A 44 5.28 -6.13 -0.01
C THR A 44 3.81 -6.54 0.11
N GLN A 45 3.55 -7.84 0.27
CA GLN A 45 2.21 -8.40 0.54
C GLN A 45 1.13 -7.91 -0.43
N THR A 46 1.45 -7.90 -1.73
CA THR A 46 0.58 -7.38 -2.78
C THR A 46 0.06 -8.50 -3.66
N SER A 47 -1.24 -8.48 -3.94
CA SER A 47 -1.91 -9.42 -4.84
C SER A 47 -2.64 -8.67 -5.94
N ILE A 48 -2.29 -8.95 -7.19
CA ILE A 48 -2.92 -8.36 -8.38
C ILE A 48 -3.46 -9.46 -9.26
N ALA A 49 -4.68 -9.26 -9.77
CA ALA A 49 -5.26 -10.11 -10.79
C ALA A 49 -5.50 -9.33 -12.09
N LEU A 50 -5.16 -9.93 -13.22
CA LEU A 50 -5.49 -9.44 -14.53
C LEU A 50 -6.94 -9.80 -14.85
N ARG A 51 -7.69 -8.83 -15.36
CA ARG A 51 -9.13 -8.99 -15.61
C ARG A 51 -9.43 -8.91 -17.09
N SER A 52 -8.75 -8.03 -17.80
CA SER A 52 -8.83 -7.94 -19.25
C SER A 52 -7.63 -7.20 -19.80
N GLU A 53 -7.14 -7.66 -20.94
CA GLU A 53 -6.16 -6.95 -21.75
C GLU A 53 -6.71 -6.88 -23.18
N GLN A 54 -6.85 -5.66 -23.69
CA GLN A 54 -7.35 -5.36 -25.02
C GLN A 54 -6.39 -4.36 -25.68
N PRO A 55 -6.34 -4.28 -27.02
CA PRO A 55 -5.56 -3.26 -27.69
C PRO A 55 -5.90 -1.85 -27.16
N GLY A 56 -4.93 -1.19 -26.54
CA GLY A 56 -5.07 0.17 -26.00
C GLY A 56 -5.79 0.29 -24.64
N ALA A 57 -6.17 -0.82 -23.99
CA ALA A 57 -6.79 -0.79 -22.66
C ALA A 57 -6.46 -2.03 -21.81
N VAL A 58 -6.10 -1.81 -20.55
CA VAL A 58 -5.87 -2.86 -19.56
C VAL A 58 -6.75 -2.66 -18.34
N ARG A 59 -7.28 -3.76 -17.81
CA ARG A 59 -8.02 -3.80 -16.55
C ARG A 59 -7.40 -4.81 -15.61
N VAL A 60 -7.09 -4.35 -14.41
CA VAL A 60 -6.54 -5.17 -13.33
C VAL A 60 -7.32 -4.94 -12.04
N GLU A 61 -7.17 -5.84 -11.09
CA GLU A 61 -7.70 -5.73 -9.74
C GLU A 61 -6.55 -5.81 -8.73
N LEU A 62 -6.43 -4.79 -7.88
CA LEU A 62 -5.58 -4.80 -6.71
C LEU A 62 -6.38 -5.40 -5.53
N ILE A 63 -6.25 -6.71 -5.36
CA ILE A 63 -6.97 -7.47 -4.34
C ILE A 63 -6.52 -7.02 -2.94
N ALA A 64 -5.21 -6.87 -2.73
CA ALA A 64 -4.63 -6.40 -1.48
C ALA A 64 -3.22 -5.83 -1.72
N GLY A 65 -2.75 -5.00 -0.79
CA GLY A 65 -1.38 -4.49 -0.76
C GLY A 65 -1.26 -3.14 -1.46
N GLU A 66 -0.17 -2.95 -2.19
CA GLU A 66 0.16 -1.66 -2.78
C GLU A 66 0.92 -1.80 -4.09
N ALA A 67 0.50 -1.03 -5.09
CA ALA A 67 1.10 -1.06 -6.42
C ALA A 67 1.18 0.34 -7.04
N ALA A 68 2.27 0.57 -7.77
CA ALA A 68 2.47 1.75 -8.59
C ALA A 68 2.33 1.40 -10.07
N PHE A 69 1.70 2.29 -10.83
CA PHE A 69 1.46 2.16 -12.26
C PHE A 69 2.09 3.35 -12.97
N ASP A 70 3.09 3.08 -13.80
CA ASP A 70 3.80 4.10 -14.57
C ASP A 70 3.48 3.96 -16.06
N GLY A 71 2.72 4.93 -16.60
CA GLY A 71 2.29 4.93 -17.99
C GLY A 71 2.25 6.31 -18.64
N LEU A 72 3.08 7.27 -18.24
CA LEU A 72 3.04 8.66 -18.77
C LEU A 72 3.09 8.76 -20.30
N ALA A 73 3.93 7.96 -20.94
CA ALA A 73 4.07 7.92 -22.39
C ALA A 73 3.25 6.81 -23.05
N SER A 74 2.35 6.18 -22.30
CA SER A 74 1.53 5.07 -22.77
C SER A 74 0.20 5.57 -23.34
N PRO A 75 -0.20 5.12 -24.54
CA PRO A 75 -1.56 5.32 -25.05
C PRO A 75 -2.57 4.41 -24.35
N THR A 76 -2.11 3.41 -23.60
CA THR A 76 -2.94 2.40 -22.92
C THR A 76 -3.75 3.06 -21.81
N ALA A 77 -5.07 2.91 -21.85
CA ALA A 77 -5.92 3.23 -20.72
C ALA A 77 -5.80 2.13 -19.65
N VAL A 78 -5.47 2.51 -18.42
CA VAL A 78 -5.32 1.61 -17.28
C VAL A 78 -6.51 1.80 -16.36
N THR A 79 -7.25 0.72 -16.09
CA THR A 79 -8.29 0.66 -15.06
C THR A 79 -7.85 -0.28 -13.95
N VAL A 80 -7.74 0.22 -12.73
CA VAL A 80 -7.41 -0.57 -11.53
C VAL A 80 -8.62 -0.61 -10.62
N MET A 81 -9.18 -1.80 -10.42
CA MET A 81 -10.25 -2.03 -9.43
C MET A 81 -9.60 -2.31 -8.07
N ALA A 82 -10.15 -1.75 -7.00
CA ALA A 82 -9.70 -2.01 -5.64
C ALA A 82 -10.87 -1.80 -4.67
N GLY A 83 -11.13 -2.79 -3.81
CA GLY A 83 -12.34 -2.79 -2.99
C GLY A 83 -13.60 -2.63 -3.85
N GLN A 84 -14.42 -1.63 -3.55
CA GLN A 84 -15.66 -1.33 -4.30
C GLN A 84 -15.49 -0.23 -5.37
N GLY A 85 -14.28 0.33 -5.48
CA GLY A 85 -14.00 1.46 -6.37
C GLY A 85 -13.08 1.09 -7.52
N ARG A 86 -12.79 2.08 -8.36
CA ARG A 86 -11.81 1.95 -9.43
C ARG A 86 -11.09 3.26 -9.71
N ALA A 87 -9.82 3.15 -10.09
CA ALA A 87 -9.01 4.23 -10.62
C ALA A 87 -8.82 4.03 -12.13
N GLU A 88 -9.02 5.09 -12.90
CA GLU A 88 -8.90 5.10 -14.35
C GLU A 88 -7.92 6.19 -14.76
N ALA A 89 -6.94 5.84 -15.60
CA ALA A 89 -5.97 6.80 -16.11
C ALA A 89 -5.48 6.42 -17.50
N ARG A 90 -5.01 7.41 -18.25
CA ARG A 90 -4.25 7.25 -19.51
C ARG A 90 -3.13 8.29 -19.47
N GLY A 91 -1.90 7.89 -19.73
CA GLY A 91 -0.78 8.84 -19.67
C GLY A 91 -0.51 9.38 -18.25
N ALA A 92 -0.49 8.52 -17.23
CA ALA A 92 -0.31 8.94 -15.83
C ALA A 92 0.72 8.08 -15.08
N ARG A 93 1.23 8.60 -13.95
CA ARG A 93 1.86 7.82 -12.88
C ARG A 93 0.98 7.90 -11.65
N PHE A 94 0.61 6.76 -11.09
CA PHE A 94 -0.29 6.72 -9.95
C PHE A 94 -0.07 5.47 -9.12
N GLU A 95 -0.43 5.54 -7.84
CA GLU A 95 -0.29 4.45 -6.88
C GLU A 95 -1.64 4.14 -6.24
N LEU A 96 -1.90 2.86 -6.01
CA LEU A 96 -3.03 2.40 -5.23
C LEU A 96 -2.53 1.56 -4.05
N ARG A 97 -3.16 1.76 -2.90
CA ARG A 97 -2.93 0.98 -1.68
C ARG A 97 -4.28 0.52 -1.17
N ASN A 98 -4.50 -0.79 -1.11
CA ASN A 98 -5.73 -1.42 -0.61
C ASN A 98 -5.39 -2.25 0.64
N LEU A 99 -5.67 -1.68 1.81
CA LEU A 99 -5.33 -2.27 3.11
C LEU A 99 -6.52 -2.15 4.06
N GLY A 100 -6.89 -3.25 4.72
CA GLY A 100 -7.90 -3.22 5.80
C GLY A 100 -9.28 -2.74 5.38
N GLY A 101 -9.62 -2.81 4.09
CA GLY A 101 -10.90 -2.33 3.55
C GLY A 101 -10.91 -0.85 3.16
N THR A 102 -9.81 -0.13 3.35
CA THR A 102 -9.62 1.25 2.89
C THR A 102 -8.68 1.25 1.68
N VAL A 103 -9.09 1.97 0.64
CA VAL A 103 -8.27 2.19 -0.56
C VAL A 103 -7.79 3.64 -0.58
N CYS A 104 -6.49 3.82 -0.75
CA CYS A 104 -5.87 5.10 -1.08
C CYS A 104 -5.47 5.10 -2.56
N VAL A 105 -5.81 6.16 -3.27
CA VAL A 105 -5.34 6.41 -4.63
C VAL A 105 -4.54 7.71 -4.62
N THR A 106 -3.31 7.64 -5.12
CA THR A 106 -2.42 8.80 -5.25
C THR A 106 -2.06 9.02 -6.70
N CYS A 107 -2.26 10.23 -7.21
CA CYS A 107 -1.79 10.63 -8.52
C CYS A 107 -0.44 11.34 -8.39
N ILE A 108 0.60 10.73 -8.94
CA ILE A 108 1.97 11.27 -8.90
C ILE A 108 2.20 12.24 -10.07
N ALA A 109 1.71 11.88 -11.26
CA ALA A 109 1.80 12.71 -12.45
C ALA A 109 0.67 12.39 -13.44
N GLY A 110 0.25 13.38 -14.24
CA GLY A 110 -0.89 13.26 -15.14
C GLY A 110 -2.21 13.48 -14.39
N SER A 111 -3.21 12.67 -14.67
CA SER A 111 -4.50 12.73 -13.98
C SER A 111 -5.12 11.35 -13.83
N VAL A 112 -5.81 11.12 -12.72
CA VAL A 112 -6.45 9.84 -12.39
C VAL A 112 -7.88 10.09 -11.97
N ARG A 113 -8.84 9.47 -12.66
CA ARG A 113 -10.24 9.49 -12.26
C ARG A 113 -10.50 8.36 -11.28
N VAL A 114 -10.96 8.68 -10.07
CA VAL A 114 -11.35 7.71 -9.05
C VAL A 114 -12.87 7.68 -8.95
N ALA A 115 -13.46 6.51 -9.13
CA ALA A 115 -14.90 6.31 -9.09
C ALA A 115 -15.29 5.30 -8.02
N LEU A 116 -16.39 5.57 -7.31
CA LEU A 116 -16.98 4.69 -6.31
C LEU A 116 -18.51 4.89 -6.33
N GLY A 117 -19.26 3.81 -6.56
CA GLY A 117 -20.71 3.88 -6.75
C GLY A 117 -21.09 4.84 -7.89
N GLY A 118 -21.96 5.81 -7.60
CA GLY A 118 -22.35 6.87 -8.55
C GLY A 118 -21.44 8.11 -8.54
N GLY A 119 -20.47 8.18 -7.63
CA GLY A 119 -19.58 9.33 -7.47
C GLY A 119 -18.24 9.15 -8.18
N ALA A 120 -17.62 10.25 -8.60
CA ALA A 120 -16.26 10.25 -9.12
C ALA A 120 -15.54 11.57 -8.85
N THR A 121 -14.23 11.46 -8.61
CA THR A 121 -13.32 12.58 -8.36
C THR A 121 -12.12 12.45 -9.29
N LEU A 122 -11.67 13.56 -9.87
CA LEU A 122 -10.42 13.61 -10.64
C LEU A 122 -9.29 14.07 -9.72
N LEU A 123 -8.23 13.28 -9.65
CA LEU A 123 -6.98 13.64 -8.99
C LEU A 123 -5.99 14.19 -10.01
N GLY A 124 -5.38 15.33 -9.70
CA GLY A 124 -4.21 15.87 -10.39
C GLY A 124 -2.90 15.43 -9.74
N PRO A 125 -1.75 15.93 -10.23
CA PRO A 125 -0.45 15.60 -9.66
C PRO A 125 -0.32 15.99 -8.19
N SER A 126 0.37 15.14 -7.41
CA SER A 126 0.60 15.33 -5.97
C SER A 126 -0.68 15.37 -5.14
N GLU A 127 -1.75 14.74 -5.63
CA GLU A 127 -3.02 14.62 -4.91
C GLU A 127 -3.32 13.15 -4.61
N ARG A 128 -3.93 12.91 -3.46
CA ARG A 128 -4.48 11.62 -3.07
C ARG A 128 -5.90 11.75 -2.57
N LEU A 129 -6.63 10.65 -2.57
CA LEU A 129 -7.84 10.50 -1.78
C LEU A 129 -7.93 9.09 -1.21
N PHE A 130 -8.73 8.96 -0.16
CA PHE A 130 -9.09 7.68 0.44
C PHE A 130 -10.56 7.39 0.15
N TYR A 131 -10.90 6.11 0.04
CA TYR A 131 -12.28 5.67 0.03
C TYR A 131 -12.44 4.30 0.67
N ASP A 132 -13.62 4.04 1.18
CA ASP A 132 -14.01 2.77 1.80
C ASP A 132 -15.52 2.57 1.65
N GLY A 133 -16.13 1.73 2.51
CA GLY A 133 -17.57 1.49 2.51
C GLY A 133 -18.44 2.71 2.82
N GLN A 134 -17.87 3.81 3.35
CA GLN A 134 -18.58 5.06 3.65
C GLN A 134 -18.62 6.02 2.45
N GLY A 135 -17.76 5.82 1.44
CA GLY A 135 -17.74 6.64 0.24
C GLY A 135 -16.37 7.24 -0.08
N LEU A 136 -16.36 8.22 -1.00
CA LEU A 136 -15.17 8.96 -1.38
C LEU A 136 -14.84 10.01 -0.31
N GLY A 137 -13.60 9.98 0.18
CA GLY A 137 -13.06 11.02 1.05
C GLY A 137 -12.67 12.29 0.31
N GLN A 138 -12.14 13.26 1.05
CA GLN A 138 -11.64 14.52 0.51
C GLN A 138 -10.28 14.33 -0.19
N VAL A 139 -10.04 15.15 -1.22
CA VAL A 139 -8.74 15.23 -1.88
C VAL A 139 -7.74 15.92 -0.96
N GLN A 140 -6.57 15.31 -0.80
CA GLN A 140 -5.46 15.81 0.01
C GLN A 140 -4.23 15.99 -0.86
N ARG A 141 -3.44 17.03 -0.60
CA ARG A 141 -2.11 17.17 -1.20
C ARG A 141 -1.09 16.32 -0.45
N ILE A 142 -0.14 15.79 -1.19
CA ILE A 142 0.98 15.03 -0.66
C ILE A 142 2.30 15.47 -1.25
N ASP A 143 3.39 15.08 -0.59
CA ASP A 143 4.71 15.06 -1.21
C ASP A 143 4.93 13.66 -1.85
N PRO A 144 5.03 13.58 -3.19
CA PRO A 144 5.27 12.33 -3.90
C PRO A 144 6.54 11.59 -3.44
N ALA A 145 7.56 12.31 -2.95
CA ALA A 145 8.81 11.70 -2.52
C ALA A 145 8.64 10.74 -1.33
N GLU A 146 7.61 10.93 -0.51
CA GLU A 146 7.28 10.03 0.60
C GLU A 146 6.42 8.86 0.15
N THR A 147 5.39 9.13 -0.66
CA THR A 147 4.46 8.08 -1.10
C THR A 147 5.20 7.04 -1.93
N SER A 148 6.08 7.46 -2.84
CA SER A 148 6.81 6.54 -3.73
C SER A 148 8.15 6.05 -3.16
N ALA A 149 8.51 6.38 -1.91
CA ALA A 149 9.82 6.06 -1.33
C ALA A 149 10.08 4.54 -1.28
N TRP A 150 9.02 3.74 -1.11
CA TRP A 150 9.13 2.28 -1.01
C TRP A 150 9.70 1.66 -2.29
N ARG A 151 9.47 2.29 -3.46
CA ARG A 151 10.00 1.88 -4.76
C ARG A 151 11.53 1.98 -4.80
N GLN A 152 12.11 2.80 -3.94
CA GLN A 152 13.56 2.97 -3.76
C GLN A 152 14.10 2.18 -2.56
N GLY A 153 13.28 1.33 -1.93
CA GLY A 153 13.70 0.50 -0.80
C GLY A 153 13.72 1.25 0.53
N SER A 154 12.97 2.34 0.65
CA SER A 154 12.91 3.16 1.86
C SER A 154 11.49 3.50 2.29
N LEU A 155 11.30 3.74 3.58
CA LEU A 155 10.10 4.35 4.15
C LEU A 155 10.44 5.76 4.60
N VAL A 156 9.58 6.72 4.31
CA VAL A 156 9.72 8.11 4.75
C VAL A 156 8.51 8.45 5.59
N PHE A 157 8.75 8.96 6.79
CA PHE A 157 7.72 9.42 7.71
C PHE A 157 7.96 10.88 8.01
N ARG A 158 6.88 11.67 8.07
CA ARG A 158 6.92 13.10 8.38
C ARG A 158 5.77 13.47 9.29
N GLN A 159 6.13 13.74 10.54
CA GLN A 159 5.17 14.00 11.61
C GLN A 159 4.10 12.89 11.69
N THR A 160 4.50 11.65 11.42
CA THR A 160 3.59 10.50 11.35
C THR A 160 3.41 9.92 12.76
N PRO A 161 2.18 9.66 13.22
CA PRO A 161 1.95 9.01 14.51
C PRO A 161 2.69 7.68 14.61
N LEU A 162 3.32 7.43 15.76
CA LEU A 162 4.12 6.22 15.99
C LEU A 162 3.31 4.94 15.74
N ALA A 163 2.02 4.93 16.05
CA ALA A 163 1.14 3.80 15.75
C ALA A 163 1.08 3.49 14.24
N GLU A 164 1.00 4.51 13.39
CA GLU A 164 0.99 4.34 11.93
C GLU A 164 2.36 3.91 11.40
N VAL A 165 3.44 4.45 11.98
CA VAL A 165 4.81 4.01 11.67
C VAL A 165 4.98 2.52 11.96
N VAL A 166 4.58 2.07 13.16
CA VAL A 166 4.66 0.67 13.56
C VAL A 166 3.79 -0.21 12.65
N ALA A 167 2.59 0.26 12.28
CA ALA A 167 1.73 -0.45 11.33
C ALA A 167 2.39 -0.60 9.96
N GLU A 168 3.03 0.45 9.43
CA GLU A 168 3.73 0.39 8.15
C GLU A 168 4.97 -0.51 8.22
N ILE A 169 5.78 -0.44 9.28
CA ILE A 169 6.95 -1.33 9.47
C ILE A 169 6.51 -2.80 9.48
N ASN A 170 5.40 -3.11 10.16
CA ASN A 170 4.87 -4.46 10.25
C ASN A 170 4.49 -5.06 8.88
N ARG A 171 4.22 -4.26 7.85
CA ARG A 171 3.96 -4.77 6.48
C ARG A 171 5.19 -5.41 5.83
N TYR A 172 6.39 -5.01 6.24
CA TYR A 172 7.66 -5.48 5.68
C TYR A 172 8.35 -6.51 6.56
N ARG A 173 7.82 -6.79 7.75
CA ARG A 173 8.44 -7.69 8.73
C ARG A 173 7.70 -9.02 8.77
N ARG A 174 8.44 -10.13 8.72
CA ARG A 174 7.88 -11.47 8.95
C ARG A 174 7.43 -11.67 10.41
N GLY A 175 8.03 -10.93 11.33
CA GLY A 175 7.63 -10.81 12.74
C GLY A 175 6.62 -9.69 12.96
N ARG A 176 6.28 -9.42 14.22
CA ARG A 176 5.29 -8.38 14.57
C ARG A 176 5.81 -7.47 15.67
N VAL A 177 5.63 -6.17 15.49
CA VAL A 177 5.88 -5.14 16.48
C VAL A 177 4.52 -4.72 17.05
N VAL A 178 4.40 -4.73 18.37
CA VAL A 178 3.19 -4.30 19.08
C VAL A 178 3.58 -3.13 19.98
N LEU A 179 2.96 -1.98 19.74
CA LEU A 179 3.07 -0.83 20.64
C LEU A 179 2.13 -1.06 21.83
N LEU A 180 2.69 -1.21 23.03
CA LEU A 180 1.93 -1.43 24.27
C LEU A 180 1.39 -0.11 24.83
N ASP A 181 2.18 0.97 24.72
CA ASP A 181 1.80 2.27 25.23
C ASP A 181 0.96 3.05 24.21
N GLY A 182 -0.36 2.93 24.34
CA GLY A 182 -1.32 3.66 23.51
C GLY A 182 -1.19 5.18 23.60
N ALA A 183 -0.71 5.73 24.73
CA ALA A 183 -0.55 7.18 24.90
C ALA A 183 0.60 7.72 24.03
N ARG A 184 1.67 6.93 23.85
CA ARG A 184 2.78 7.25 22.94
C ARG A 184 2.48 6.98 21.47
N GLY A 185 1.38 6.29 21.16
CA GLY A 185 0.96 6.03 19.78
C GLY A 185 0.71 7.30 18.95
N ALA A 186 0.32 8.39 19.60
CA ALA A 186 0.12 9.70 18.98
C ALA A 186 1.41 10.52 18.81
N SER A 187 2.52 10.09 19.40
CA SER A 187 3.80 10.80 19.25
C SER A 187 4.28 10.74 17.81
N ALA A 188 4.65 11.89 17.26
CA ALA A 188 5.02 12.02 15.87
C ALA A 188 6.49 11.63 15.64
N LEU A 189 6.73 10.74 14.68
CA LEU A 189 8.07 10.40 14.20
C LEU A 189 8.30 11.02 12.82
N SER A 190 9.51 11.51 12.61
CA SER A 190 10.00 11.90 11.27
C SER A 190 11.31 11.20 11.00
N GLY A 191 11.49 10.72 9.77
CA GLY A 191 12.72 10.03 9.39
C GLY A 191 12.60 9.26 8.09
N ARG A 192 13.75 8.83 7.57
CA ARG A 192 13.85 7.92 6.42
C ARG A 192 14.54 6.65 6.89
N PHE A 193 13.93 5.51 6.57
CA PHE A 193 14.37 4.20 7.02
C PHE A 193 14.49 3.25 5.84
N GLU A 194 15.47 2.36 5.87
CA GLU A 194 15.63 1.36 4.81
C GLU A 194 14.76 0.13 5.09
N ILE A 195 14.01 -0.33 4.08
CA ILE A 195 13.09 -1.46 4.20
C ILE A 195 13.83 -2.76 4.53
N ARG A 196 15.07 -2.92 4.04
CA ARG A 196 15.90 -4.11 4.31
C ARG A 196 16.37 -4.22 5.75
N ASP A 197 16.21 -3.17 6.56
CA ASP A 197 16.75 -3.07 7.92
C ASP A 197 15.69 -2.55 8.90
N THR A 198 14.53 -3.21 8.88
CA THR A 198 13.39 -2.84 9.74
C THR A 198 13.73 -2.93 11.24
N ASP A 199 14.71 -3.74 11.63
CA ASP A 199 15.15 -3.86 13.02
C ASP A 199 15.90 -2.61 13.51
N LYS A 200 16.69 -1.94 12.65
CA LYS A 200 17.30 -0.64 13.01
C LYS A 200 16.28 0.44 13.30
N VAL A 201 15.12 0.39 12.66
CA VAL A 201 14.03 1.35 12.91
C VAL A 201 13.55 1.24 14.36
N LEU A 202 13.47 0.02 14.90
CA LEU A 202 13.05 -0.22 16.28
C LEU A 202 14.03 0.39 17.27
N VAL A 203 15.33 0.19 17.07
CA VAL A 203 16.37 0.80 17.90
C VAL A 203 16.29 2.33 17.87
N GLN A 204 15.94 2.92 16.73
CA GLN A 204 15.77 4.37 16.60
C GLN A 204 14.49 4.85 17.30
N ILE A 205 13.40 4.09 17.22
CA ILE A 205 12.15 4.36 17.96
C ILE A 205 12.39 4.28 19.47
N GLU A 206 13.08 3.25 19.96
CA GLU A 206 13.45 3.10 21.38
C GLU A 206 14.19 4.33 21.90
N LYS A 207 15.22 4.77 21.18
CA LYS A 207 16.02 5.95 21.55
C LYS A 207 15.23 7.25 21.46
N ALA A 208 14.43 7.43 20.42
CA ALA A 208 13.70 8.69 20.20
C ALA A 208 12.57 8.91 21.21
N PHE A 209 11.92 7.84 21.66
CA PHE A 209 10.74 7.93 22.53
C PHE A 209 10.98 7.38 23.94
N GLY A 210 12.19 6.92 24.27
CA GLY A 210 12.49 6.29 25.57
C GLY A 210 11.63 5.06 25.81
N LEU A 211 11.45 4.23 24.78
CA LEU A 211 10.72 2.95 24.82
C LEU A 211 11.70 1.79 24.96
N THR A 212 11.24 0.66 25.47
CA THR A 212 12.00 -0.59 25.56
C THR A 212 11.41 -1.63 24.62
N ALA A 213 12.26 -2.25 23.79
CA ALA A 213 11.89 -3.40 22.97
C ALA A 213 12.07 -4.70 23.75
N THR A 214 10.95 -5.38 24.07
CA THR A 214 10.97 -6.74 24.63
C THR A 214 10.78 -7.75 23.51
N HIS A 215 11.79 -8.59 23.28
CA HIS A 215 11.76 -9.62 22.24
C HIS A 215 11.14 -10.92 22.77
N LEU A 216 10.18 -11.45 22.02
CA LEU A 216 9.49 -12.71 22.31
C LEU A 216 9.74 -13.73 21.18
N PRO A 217 9.51 -15.03 21.43
CA PRO A 217 9.55 -16.05 20.39
C PRO A 217 8.67 -15.71 19.18
N GLY A 218 9.05 -16.19 17.99
CA GLY A 218 8.30 -15.94 16.75
C GLY A 218 8.49 -14.54 16.15
N ASN A 219 9.61 -13.88 16.46
CA ASN A 219 9.94 -12.52 16.00
C ASN A 219 8.92 -11.46 16.41
N VAL A 220 8.27 -11.65 17.57
CA VAL A 220 7.38 -10.64 18.16
C VAL A 220 8.20 -9.69 19.02
N VAL A 221 7.98 -8.39 18.86
CA VAL A 221 8.60 -7.33 19.65
C VAL A 221 7.50 -6.50 20.29
N LEU A 222 7.54 -6.35 21.61
CA LEU A 222 6.70 -5.42 22.34
C LEU A 222 7.47 -4.12 22.58
N LEU A 223 6.91 -3.00 22.19
CA LEU A 223 7.45 -1.66 22.46
C LEU A 223 6.62 -1.00 23.56
N GLY A 224 7.23 -0.76 24.72
CA GLY A 224 6.58 -0.16 25.89
C GLY A 224 7.56 0.44 26.88
#